data_AF-A0A183CUE2-F1
#
_entry.id   AF-A0A183CUE2-F1
#
_cell.length_a   1.000
_cell.length_b   1.000
_cell.length_c   1.000
_cell.angle_alpha   90.00
_cell.angle_beta   90.00
_cell.angle_gamma   90.00
#
_symmetry.space_group_name_H-M   'P 1'
#
loop_
_entity.id
_entity.type
_entity.pdbx_description
1 polymer ?
#
loop_
_entity_poly.entity_id
_entity_poly.type
_entity_poly.pdbx_seq_one_letter_code
_entity_poly.pdbx_strand_id
1 'polypeptide(L)'
;LQASRSRCEPIEIPLCKDIPYNYTYSANSLLQSEQHSLQTHTEHFKPLIKTKCNPHIKFFVCSVFAPMCPEHMPQAVTSCRSVCEEVLVLNL
;
A
#
# COMPACT_ATOMS: atom_id res chain seq x y z
N LEU A 1 -0.29 28.47 10.02
CA LEU A 1 -0.84 27.82 8.80
C LEU A 1 0.31 27.74 7.79
N GLN A 2 0.92 26.56 7.60
CA GLN A 2 1.92 26.36 6.55
C GLN A 2 1.39 25.34 5.55
N ALA A 3 1.32 25.78 4.30
CA ALA A 3 0.77 25.05 3.18
C ALA A 3 1.60 23.81 2.85
N SER A 4 1.07 22.65 3.24
CA SER A 4 0.93 21.44 2.42
C SER A 4 1.88 21.32 1.22
N ARG A 5 3.10 20.80 1.44
CA ARG A 5 3.71 19.93 0.42
C ARG A 5 2.74 18.76 0.21
N SER A 6 2.40 18.48 -1.05
CA SER A 6 1.49 17.40 -1.44
C SER A 6 1.80 16.12 -0.66
N ARG A 7 0.89 15.73 0.23
CA ARG A 7 1.01 14.54 1.09
C ARG A 7 0.99 13.24 0.31
N CYS A 8 0.66 13.30 -0.97
CA CYS A 8 0.58 12.17 -1.87
C CYS A 8 1.80 12.13 -2.78
N GLU A 9 2.44 10.97 -2.88
CA GLU A 9 3.53 10.69 -3.81
C GLU A 9 3.19 9.48 -4.68
N PRO A 10 3.73 9.40 -5.91
CA PRO A 10 3.52 8.22 -6.76
C PRO A 10 4.00 6.95 -6.05
N ILE A 11 3.28 5.84 -6.27
CA ILE A 11 3.73 4.53 -5.79
C ILE A 11 4.95 4.12 -6.61
N GLU A 12 6.09 3.91 -5.97
CA GLU A 12 7.34 3.44 -6.59
C GLU A 12 7.65 1.98 -6.28
N ILE A 13 6.94 1.37 -5.32
CA ILE A 13 7.07 -0.06 -4.98
C ILE A 13 6.68 -0.92 -6.20
N PRO A 14 7.62 -1.69 -6.81
CA PRO A 14 7.34 -2.43 -8.04
C PRO A 14 6.19 -3.44 -7.92
N LEU A 15 6.07 -4.11 -6.78
CA LEU A 15 5.00 -5.08 -6.53
C LEU A 15 3.61 -4.45 -6.45
N CYS A 16 3.55 -3.16 -6.14
CA CYS A 16 2.31 -2.39 -5.96
C CYS A 16 1.98 -1.47 -7.12
N LYS A 17 2.68 -1.61 -8.25
CA LYS A 17 2.21 -1.10 -9.54
C LYS A 17 0.94 -1.87 -9.96
N ASP A 18 0.09 -1.24 -10.76
CA ASP A 18 -1.14 -1.84 -11.30
C ASP A 18 -2.12 -2.32 -10.21
N ILE A 19 -2.40 -1.43 -9.26
CA ILE A 19 -3.50 -1.56 -8.30
C ILE A 19 -4.50 -0.40 -8.54
N PRO A 20 -5.69 -0.39 -7.93
CA PRO A 20 -6.75 0.58 -8.24
C PRO A 20 -6.44 2.07 -7.95
N TYR A 21 -5.25 2.40 -7.43
CA TYR A 21 -4.80 3.75 -7.15
C TYR A 21 -3.29 3.89 -7.40
N ASN A 22 -2.85 5.12 -7.70
CA ASN A 22 -1.48 5.40 -8.15
C ASN A 22 -0.64 6.21 -7.15
N TYR A 23 -1.24 6.70 -6.08
CA TYR A 23 -0.60 7.60 -5.11
C TYR A 23 -0.73 7.07 -3.69
N THR A 24 0.38 7.13 -2.94
CA THR A 24 0.47 6.75 -1.53
C THR A 24 0.79 7.96 -0.67
N TYR A 25 0.49 7.85 0.63
CA TYR A 25 0.77 8.93 1.58
C TYR A 25 2.27 8.96 1.92
N SER A 26 2.90 10.13 1.80
CA SER A 26 4.28 10.38 2.20
C SER A 26 4.34 10.60 3.71
N ALA A 27 4.88 9.63 4.45
CA ALA A 27 4.87 9.66 5.92
C ALA A 27 5.73 10.79 6.52
N ASN A 28 6.67 11.36 5.77
CA ASN A 28 7.41 12.60 6.09
C ASN A 28 8.40 12.92 4.95
N SER A 29 8.30 14.09 4.30
CA SER A 29 9.17 14.45 3.16
C SER A 29 10.66 14.67 3.51
N LEU A 30 11.05 14.54 4.79
CA LEU A 30 12.44 14.60 5.24
C LEU A 30 13.12 13.22 5.26
N LEU A 31 12.33 12.15 5.14
CA LEU A 31 12.78 10.77 5.00
C LEU A 31 12.28 10.25 3.64
N GLN A 32 12.95 10.64 2.56
CA GLN A 32 12.72 10.10 1.21
C GLN A 32 13.07 8.58 1.11
N SER A 33 13.45 7.97 2.24
CA SER A 33 13.89 6.59 2.42
C SER A 33 12.77 5.56 2.63
N GLU A 34 11.51 5.96 2.78
CA GLU A 34 10.46 5.05 3.24
C GLU A 34 9.96 4.08 2.17
N GLN A 35 9.62 4.51 0.95
CA GLN A 35 9.13 3.55 -0.05
C GLN A 35 10.18 2.49 -0.42
N HIS A 36 11.45 2.86 -0.52
CA HIS A 36 12.54 1.92 -0.80
C HIS A 36 12.78 0.95 0.37
N SER A 37 12.65 1.39 1.62
CA SER A 37 12.73 0.48 2.77
C SER A 37 11.54 -0.49 2.83
N LEU A 38 10.35 -0.03 2.42
CA LEU A 38 9.13 -0.84 2.37
C LEU A 38 9.12 -1.85 1.20
N GLN A 39 9.88 -1.60 0.11
CA GLN A 39 10.04 -2.57 -0.98
C GLN A 39 10.48 -3.94 -0.46
N THR A 40 11.47 -3.98 0.43
CA THR A 40 11.96 -5.24 1.02
C THR A 40 10.86 -6.01 1.77
N HIS A 41 9.97 -5.30 2.47
CA HIS A 41 8.83 -5.92 3.14
C HIS A 41 7.81 -6.49 2.16
N THR A 42 7.49 -5.75 1.08
CA THR A 42 6.56 -6.24 0.06
C THR A 42 7.07 -7.48 -0.68
N GLU A 43 8.37 -7.55 -0.96
CA GLU A 43 8.99 -8.72 -1.63
C GLU A 43 8.85 -10.01 -0.81
N HIS A 44 8.79 -9.93 0.53
CA HIS A 44 8.52 -11.11 1.37
C HIS A 44 7.16 -11.76 1.07
N PHE A 45 6.16 -10.96 0.69
CA PHE A 45 4.81 -11.44 0.34
C PHE A 45 4.66 -11.87 -1.12
N LYS A 46 5.68 -11.66 -1.95
CA LYS A 46 5.66 -12.01 -3.38
C LYS A 46 5.36 -13.50 -3.66
N PRO A 47 5.90 -14.48 -2.92
CA PRO A 47 5.52 -15.88 -3.10
C PRO A 47 4.03 -16.10 -2.87
N LEU A 48 3.47 -15.50 -1.83
CA LEU A 48 2.06 -15.61 -1.48
C LEU A 48 1.16 -14.97 -2.55
N ILE A 49 1.50 -13.77 -3.03
CA ILE A 49 0.78 -13.11 -4.14
C ILE A 49 0.80 -13.97 -5.41
N LYS A 50 1.92 -14.65 -5.71
CA LYS A 50 2.03 -15.54 -6.87
C LYS A 50 1.14 -16.78 -6.79
N THR A 51 0.78 -17.24 -5.60
CA THR A 51 -0.15 -18.38 -5.45
C THR A 51 -1.54 -18.06 -5.96
N LYS A 52 -1.93 -16.79 -5.99
CA LYS A 52 -3.28 -16.32 -6.33
C LYS A 52 -4.39 -17.00 -5.51
N CYS A 53 -4.10 -17.36 -4.26
CA CYS A 53 -5.06 -18.01 -3.37
C CYS A 53 -6.33 -17.17 -3.11
N ASN A 54 -6.21 -15.84 -3.11
CA ASN A 54 -7.32 -14.89 -3.02
C ASN A 54 -7.12 -13.74 -4.03
N PRO A 55 -8.15 -13.29 -4.77
CA PRO A 55 -8.04 -12.22 -5.76
C PRO A 55 -7.61 -10.86 -5.17
N HIS A 56 -7.90 -10.61 -3.90
CA HIS A 56 -7.59 -9.37 -3.19
C HIS A 56 -6.22 -9.34 -2.52
N ILE A 57 -5.44 -10.43 -2.59
CA ILE A 57 -4.18 -10.52 -1.84
C ILE A 57 -3.15 -9.43 -2.20
N LYS A 58 -2.96 -9.17 -3.50
CA LYS A 58 -2.05 -8.12 -3.98
C LYS A 58 -2.53 -6.75 -3.50
N PHE A 59 -3.83 -6.49 -3.64
CA PHE A 59 -4.45 -5.25 -3.18
C PHE A 59 -4.27 -5.05 -1.68
N PHE A 60 -4.54 -6.08 -0.87
CA PHE A 60 -4.43 -6.01 0.57
C PHE A 60 -2.99 -5.70 1.02
N VAL A 61 -2.01 -6.48 0.55
CA VAL A 61 -0.58 -6.25 0.85
C VAL A 61 -0.20 -4.81 0.49
N CYS A 62 -0.56 -4.36 -0.71
CA CYS A 62 -0.22 -3.00 -1.14
C CYS A 62 -0.95 -1.91 -0.37
N SER A 63 -2.19 -2.12 0.08
CA SER A 63 -2.91 -1.15 0.91
C SER A 63 -2.30 -0.95 2.30
N VAL A 64 -1.48 -1.90 2.77
CA VAL A 64 -0.76 -1.82 4.05
C VAL A 64 0.57 -1.08 3.87
N PHE A 65 1.34 -1.43 2.84
CA PHE A 65 2.69 -0.88 2.62
C PHE A 65 2.72 0.39 1.76
N ALA A 66 1.69 0.63 0.95
CA ALA A 66 1.50 1.83 0.13
C ALA A 66 0.04 2.27 0.23
N PRO A 67 -0.42 2.75 1.41
CA PRO A 67 -1.83 3.07 1.63
C PRO A 67 -2.29 4.21 0.72
N MET A 68 -3.55 4.15 0.29
CA MET A 68 -4.14 5.14 -0.63
C MET A 68 -4.05 6.55 -0.05
N CYS A 69 -3.72 7.51 -0.91
CA CYS A 69 -3.75 8.94 -0.59
C CYS A 69 -4.89 9.64 -1.35
N PRO A 70 -6.06 9.88 -0.73
CA PRO A 70 -7.14 10.62 -1.36
C PRO A 70 -6.82 12.11 -1.39
N GLU A 71 -7.03 12.75 -2.55
CA GLU A 71 -6.68 14.17 -2.80
C GLU A 71 -7.35 15.16 -1.82
N HIS A 72 -8.47 14.76 -1.21
CA HIS A 72 -9.25 15.59 -0.29
C HIS A 72 -9.32 15.06 1.14
N MET A 73 -8.50 14.06 1.50
CA MET A 73 -8.49 13.48 2.84
C MET A 73 -7.16 13.76 3.55
N PRO A 74 -7.18 14.14 4.84
CA PRO A 74 -5.95 14.47 5.54
C PRO A 74 -5.10 13.25 5.93
N GLN A 75 -5.57 12.03 5.68
CA GLN A 75 -4.98 10.79 6.19
C GLN A 75 -4.94 9.70 5.12
N ALA A 76 -3.99 8.78 5.28
CA ALA A 76 -3.88 7.59 4.44
C ALA A 76 -5.06 6.64 4.69
N VAL A 77 -5.48 5.92 3.65
CA VAL A 77 -6.55 4.92 3.71
C VAL A 77 -6.00 3.54 3.39
N THR A 78 -6.19 2.59 4.29
CA THR A 78 -5.84 1.18 4.11
C THR A 78 -7.11 0.33 3.91
N SER A 79 -6.95 -0.98 3.66
CA SER A 79 -8.07 -1.90 3.49
C SER A 79 -8.97 -1.97 4.73
N CYS A 80 -10.28 -2.16 4.50
CA CYS A 80 -11.23 -2.47 5.56
C CYS A 80 -10.89 -3.79 6.26
N ARG A 81 -11.33 -3.94 7.52
CA ARG A 81 -11.19 -5.19 8.30
C ARG A 81 -11.71 -6.42 7.57
N SER A 82 -12.83 -6.30 6.87
CA SER A 82 -13.43 -7.40 6.11
C SER A 82 -12.51 -7.98 5.03
N VAL A 83 -11.73 -7.13 4.33
CA VAL A 83 -10.76 -7.58 3.32
C VAL A 83 -9.58 -8.30 3.99
N CYS A 84 -9.14 -7.80 5.15
CA CYS A 84 -8.08 -8.46 5.94
C CYS A 84 -8.51 -9.87 6.35
N GLU A 85 -9.74 -10.00 6.86
CA GLU A 85 -10.30 -11.30 7.25
C GLU A 85 -10.45 -12.22 6.03
N GLU A 86 -10.91 -11.70 4.89
CA GLU A 86 -11.05 -12.49 3.65
C GLU A 86 -9.71 -13.02 3.13
N VAL A 87 -8.65 -12.22 3.22
CA VAL A 87 -7.30 -12.61 2.75
C VAL A 87 -6.58 -13.52 3.76
N LEU A 88 -6.79 -13.33 5.07
CA LEU A 88 -6.17 -14.13 6.14
C LEU A 88 -6.86 -15.48 6.36
N VAL A 89 -8.12 -15.63 5.94
CA VAL A 89 -8.75 -16.95 5.78
C VAL A 89 -8.15 -17.60 4.53
N LEU A 90 -6.86 -17.92 4.62
CA LEU A 90 -6.24 -18.90 3.75
C LEU A 90 -7.06 -20.18 3.96
N ASN A 91 -7.76 -20.62 2.91
CA ASN A 91 -8.31 -21.97 2.84
C ASN A 91 -7.14 -22.98 2.84
N LEU A 92 -6.55 -23.17 4.01
CA LEU A 92 -5.71 -24.31 4.37
C LEU A 92 -6.62 -25.43 4.89
#